data_AF-A0A350WLQ7-F1
#
_entry.id   AF-A0A350WLQ7-F1
#
_cell.length_a   1.000
_cell.length_b   1.000
_cell.length_c   1.000
_cell.angle_alpha   90.00
_cell.angle_beta   90.00
_cell.angle_gamma   90.00
#
_symmetry.space_group_name_H-M   'P 1'
#
loop_
_entity.id
_entity.type
_entity.pdbx_description
1 polymer ?
#
loop_
_entity_poly.entity_id
_entity_poly.type
_entity_poly.pdbx_seq_one_letter_code
_entity_poly.pdbx_strand_id
1 'polypeptide(L)'
;VGKYLNSWKGETRYEYDFWVAFWGGTMKNYYDPDLDVNGTWSKHEGYSTYIFRDYAMQFLEEASQQSKPFFLIFAPNAPHAPFTPAREDTALLQDLPPHRPPSFNEADTSDKPISISGSPPLTEDEIAAIDNTRKRQILTLISLDRAIGDIINKLEETGEMDNTVLVFISDNGLHWGEHRFDVKSTAYEETVRVPFAIRYPPLIPTPYVEDR
;
A
#
# COMPACT_ATOMS: atom_id res chain seq x y z
N VAL A 1 5.38 0.19 11.77
CA VAL A 1 6.27 -0.36 10.72
C VAL A 1 5.88 0.24 9.37
N GLY A 2 6.72 1.08 8.77
CA GLY A 2 6.52 1.67 7.44
C GLY A 2 6.35 3.19 7.39
N LYS A 3 5.56 3.68 6.42
CA LYS A 3 5.48 5.08 5.94
C LYS A 3 4.85 6.09 6.91
N TYR A 4 4.15 5.65 7.96
CA TYR A 4 3.34 6.53 8.82
C TYR A 4 4.12 7.69 9.50
N LEU A 5 5.45 7.65 9.45
CA LEU A 5 6.36 8.67 9.97
C LEU A 5 6.94 9.55 8.84
N ASN A 6 6.08 10.17 8.02
CA ASN A 6 6.51 11.05 6.93
C ASN A 6 7.50 12.13 7.43
N SER A 7 8.60 12.30 6.71
CA SER A 7 9.62 13.32 6.99
C SER A 7 10.26 13.24 8.39
N TRP A 8 10.11 12.12 9.09
CA TRP A 8 10.70 11.90 10.40
C TRP A 8 12.15 11.43 10.27
N LYS A 9 13.04 11.92 11.13
CA LYS A 9 14.51 11.74 10.97
C LYS A 9 15.10 10.72 11.95
N GLY A 10 14.25 10.02 12.69
CA GLY A 10 14.68 8.99 13.64
C GLY A 10 14.73 9.45 15.10
N GLU A 11 14.17 10.61 15.43
CA GLU A 11 14.09 11.09 16.82
C GLU A 11 13.06 10.30 17.62
N THR A 12 13.43 9.75 18.79
CA THR A 12 12.55 8.93 19.66
C THR A 12 11.11 9.45 19.73
N ARG A 13 10.14 8.56 19.52
CA ARG A 13 8.71 8.83 19.72
C ARG A 13 8.18 8.05 20.90
N TYR A 14 7.85 8.74 21.99
CA TYR A 14 7.39 8.12 23.23
C TYR A 14 6.01 7.46 23.11
N GLU A 15 5.28 7.73 22.03
CA GLU A 15 3.99 7.13 21.72
C GLU A 15 4.12 5.72 21.10
N TYR A 16 5.32 5.31 20.68
CA TYR A 16 5.58 4.02 20.06
C TYR A 16 6.72 3.30 20.79
N ASP A 17 6.46 2.09 21.27
CA ASP A 17 7.50 1.22 21.86
C ASP A 17 8.48 0.67 20.81
N PHE A 18 8.06 0.64 19.54
CA PHE A 18 8.82 0.08 18.42
C PHE A 18 8.46 0.77 17.10
N TRP A 19 9.47 1.00 16.26
CA TRP A 19 9.25 1.43 14.87
C TRP A 19 10.34 0.93 13.93
N VAL A 20 9.91 0.78 12.67
CA VAL A 20 10.79 0.62 11.51
C VAL A 20 10.26 1.57 10.46
N ALA A 21 11.07 2.50 9.98
CA ALA A 21 10.62 3.58 9.10
C ALA A 21 11.63 3.87 7.99
N PHE A 22 11.17 4.58 6.97
CA PHE A 22 12.00 5.12 5.90
C PHE A 22 11.78 6.63 5.78
N TRP A 23 12.80 7.34 5.33
CA TRP A 23 12.74 8.80 5.25
C TRP A 23 12.04 9.29 3.97
N GLY A 24 11.40 10.46 4.04
CA GLY A 24 10.94 11.21 2.87
C GLY A 24 9.57 10.83 2.31
N GLY A 25 8.80 9.98 3.00
CA GLY A 25 7.43 9.60 2.61
C GLY A 25 7.32 8.74 1.35
N THR A 26 8.42 8.54 0.63
CA THR A 26 8.54 7.58 -0.48
C THR A 26 9.92 6.98 -0.46
N MET A 27 10.00 5.65 -0.57
CA MET A 27 11.29 4.97 -0.68
C MET A 27 11.92 5.23 -2.04
N LYS A 28 13.24 5.46 -2.07
CA LYS A 28 13.99 5.60 -3.33
C LYS A 28 14.09 4.29 -4.11
N ASN A 29 14.10 3.17 -3.38
CA ASN A 29 14.30 1.81 -3.88
C ASN A 29 13.53 0.83 -2.99
N TYR A 30 13.04 -0.26 -3.58
CA TYR A 30 12.45 -1.37 -2.82
C TYR A 30 13.49 -2.37 -2.35
N TYR A 31 14.67 -2.43 -2.98
CA TYR A 31 15.74 -3.37 -2.64
C TYR A 31 16.85 -2.68 -1.88
N ASP A 32 17.32 -3.34 -0.84
CA ASP A 32 18.39 -2.93 0.04
C ASP A 32 18.23 -1.52 0.63
N PRO A 33 17.07 -1.20 1.25
CA PRO A 33 16.77 0.15 1.72
C PRO A 33 17.56 0.53 2.99
N ASP A 34 17.81 1.83 3.14
CA ASP A 34 18.16 2.41 4.44
C ASP A 34 16.88 2.60 5.26
N LEU A 35 16.81 1.96 6.43
CA LEU A 35 15.69 2.06 7.35
C LEU A 35 16.17 2.53 8.71
N ASP A 36 15.29 3.22 9.41
CA ASP A 36 15.43 3.52 10.83
C ASP A 36 14.73 2.45 11.65
N VAL A 37 15.48 1.73 12.47
CA VAL A 37 14.97 0.78 13.46
C VAL A 37 15.27 1.35 14.84
N ASN A 38 14.23 1.75 15.57
CA ASN A 38 14.35 2.29 16.93
C ASN A 38 15.38 3.44 17.11
N GLY A 39 15.51 4.32 16.10
CA GLY A 39 16.38 5.49 16.11
C GLY A 39 17.77 5.23 15.52
N THR A 40 18.03 4.01 15.04
CA THR A 40 19.26 3.62 14.36
C THR A 40 19.04 3.41 12.87
N TRP A 41 19.63 4.27 12.06
CA TRP A 41 19.65 4.13 10.61
C TRP A 41 20.68 3.10 10.17
N SER A 42 20.26 2.12 9.36
CA SER A 42 21.16 1.15 8.74
C SER A 42 20.60 0.64 7.42
N LYS A 43 21.48 0.05 6.61
CA LYS A 43 21.08 -0.61 5.36
C LYS A 43 20.60 -2.02 5.66
N HIS A 44 19.45 -2.39 5.13
CA HIS A 44 18.87 -3.72 5.29
C HIS A 44 18.89 -4.46 3.94
N GLU A 45 19.52 -5.63 3.87
CA GLU A 45 19.52 -6.44 2.65
C GLU A 45 18.15 -7.07 2.39
N GLY A 46 17.70 -7.04 1.14
CA GLY A 46 16.46 -7.70 0.71
C GLY A 46 15.38 -6.74 0.20
N TYR A 47 14.16 -7.26 0.08
CA TYR A 47 13.02 -6.51 -0.45
C TYR A 47 12.22 -5.86 0.67
N SER A 48 12.05 -4.54 0.61
CA SER A 48 11.44 -3.69 1.64
C SER A 48 10.09 -4.22 2.16
N THR A 49 9.19 -4.68 1.29
CA THR A 49 7.91 -5.26 1.72
C THR A 49 8.11 -6.47 2.65
N TYR A 50 9.06 -7.35 2.33
CA TYR A 50 9.38 -8.52 3.16
C TYR A 50 10.15 -8.14 4.41
N ILE A 51 11.07 -7.18 4.34
CA ILE A 51 11.76 -6.65 5.53
C ILE A 51 10.73 -6.09 6.53
N PHE A 52 9.78 -5.27 6.07
CA PHE A 52 8.72 -4.76 6.93
C PHE A 52 7.84 -5.87 7.49
N ARG A 53 7.46 -6.87 6.67
CA ARG A 53 6.71 -8.04 7.11
C ARG A 53 7.44 -8.75 8.24
N ASP A 54 8.73 -9.02 8.08
CA ASP A 54 9.52 -9.78 9.06
C ASP A 54 9.57 -9.04 10.41
N TYR A 55 9.71 -7.71 10.38
CA TYR A 55 9.60 -6.89 11.60
C TYR A 55 8.21 -6.88 12.22
N ALA A 56 7.15 -6.88 11.42
CA ALA A 56 5.78 -7.00 11.92
C ALA A 56 5.54 -8.37 12.58
N MET A 57 6.03 -9.45 11.97
CA MET A 57 5.93 -10.80 12.52
C MET A 57 6.74 -10.94 13.81
N GLN A 58 7.96 -10.38 13.86
CA GLN A 58 8.76 -10.34 15.09
C GLN A 58 8.03 -9.60 16.21
N PHE A 59 7.47 -8.43 15.92
CA PHE A 59 6.68 -7.68 16.90
C PHE A 59 5.50 -8.49 17.43
N LEU A 60 4.76 -9.19 16.56
CA LEU A 60 3.61 -10.01 16.98
C LEU A 60 4.03 -11.22 17.83
N GLU A 61 5.15 -11.87 17.48
CA GLU A 61 5.73 -12.93 18.28
C GLU A 61 6.06 -12.43 19.70
N GLU A 62 6.78 -11.31 19.81
CA GLU A 62 7.14 -10.71 21.11
C GLU A 62 5.92 -10.20 21.90
N ALA A 63 4.91 -9.66 21.22
CA ALA A 63 3.67 -9.20 21.84
C ALA A 63 2.84 -10.36 22.41
N SER A 64 2.77 -11.49 21.70
CA SER A 64 2.02 -12.68 22.14
C SER A 64 2.55 -13.29 23.44
N GLN A 65 3.80 -13.00 23.80
CA GLN A 65 4.43 -13.46 25.04
C GLN A 65 4.14 -12.53 26.23
N GLN A 66 3.42 -11.43 26.02
CA GLN A 66 3.12 -10.42 27.03
C GLN A 66 1.63 -10.41 27.37
N SER A 67 1.29 -9.98 28.58
CA SER A 67 -0.12 -9.81 28.99
C SER A 67 -0.70 -8.44 28.61
N LYS A 68 0.01 -7.65 27.81
CA LYS A 68 -0.41 -6.29 27.41
C LYS A 68 -1.05 -6.34 26.02
N PRO A 69 -2.10 -5.53 25.75
CA PRO A 69 -2.60 -5.38 24.40
C PRO A 69 -1.54 -4.71 23.51
N PHE A 70 -1.55 -5.03 22.22
CA PHE A 70 -0.68 -4.41 21.24
C PHE A 70 -1.46 -3.55 20.24
N PHE A 71 -0.74 -2.63 19.60
CA PHE A 71 -1.24 -1.86 18.46
C PHE A 71 -0.14 -1.79 17.40
N LEU A 72 -0.41 -2.33 16.22
CA LEU A 72 0.52 -2.38 15.11
C LEU A 72 -0.03 -1.65 13.89
N ILE A 73 0.72 -0.65 13.41
CA ILE A 73 0.51 -0.07 12.08
C ILE A 73 1.51 -0.71 11.12
N PHE A 74 1.00 -1.44 10.13
CA PHE A 74 1.76 -1.98 9.01
C PHE A 74 1.46 -1.18 7.74
N ALA A 75 2.40 -0.34 7.33
CA ALA A 75 2.24 0.61 6.23
C ALA A 75 3.45 0.59 5.27
N PRO A 76 3.71 -0.52 4.56
CA PRO A 76 4.83 -0.64 3.64
C PRO A 76 4.72 0.37 2.48
N ASN A 77 5.82 0.55 1.72
CA ASN A 77 5.84 1.51 0.61
C ASN A 77 4.98 1.07 -0.59
N ALA A 78 4.66 -0.23 -0.73
CA ALA A 78 3.84 -0.73 -1.83
C ALA A 78 2.43 -0.11 -1.84
N PRO A 79 1.87 0.27 -3.01
CA PRO A 79 2.44 0.22 -4.36
C PRO A 79 2.97 1.59 -4.82
N HIS A 80 3.60 2.37 -3.94
CA HIS A 80 4.12 3.69 -4.29
C HIS A 80 5.35 3.58 -5.21
N ALA A 81 5.68 4.69 -5.88
CA ALA A 81 6.90 4.82 -6.66
C ALA A 81 8.13 4.36 -5.83
N PRO A 82 9.14 3.71 -6.45
CA PRO A 82 9.35 3.54 -7.89
C PRO A 82 8.64 2.32 -8.52
N PHE A 83 7.65 1.70 -7.86
CA PHE A 83 6.89 0.55 -8.39
C PHE A 83 7.77 -0.65 -8.76
N THR A 84 8.79 -0.96 -7.94
CA THR A 84 9.72 -2.05 -8.24
C THR A 84 9.14 -3.37 -7.71
N PRO A 85 8.73 -4.31 -8.57
CA PRO A 85 8.18 -5.59 -8.13
C PRO A 85 9.20 -6.43 -7.36
N ALA A 86 8.71 -7.38 -6.58
CA ALA A 86 9.55 -8.47 -6.13
C ALA A 86 10.07 -9.27 -7.34
N ARG A 87 11.32 -9.74 -7.29
CA ARG A 87 12.03 -10.38 -8.42
C ARG A 87 11.25 -11.57 -8.97
N GLU A 88 10.68 -12.37 -8.08
CA GLU A 88 9.85 -13.53 -8.39
C GLU A 88 8.54 -13.17 -9.10
N ASP A 89 8.05 -11.94 -8.94
CA ASP A 89 6.80 -11.48 -9.54
C ASP A 89 6.99 -10.80 -10.89
N THR A 90 8.23 -10.44 -11.27
CA THR A 90 8.51 -9.64 -12.48
C THR A 90 7.98 -10.26 -13.79
N ALA A 91 7.88 -11.58 -13.84
CA ALA A 91 7.40 -12.32 -15.02
C ALA A 91 5.89 -12.57 -15.00
N LEU A 92 5.17 -12.20 -13.94
CA LEU A 92 3.72 -12.37 -13.86
C LEU A 92 2.98 -11.33 -14.72
N LEU A 93 1.69 -11.56 -14.94
CA LEU A 93 0.79 -10.60 -15.58
C LEU A 93 1.25 -10.15 -16.98
N GLN A 94 1.77 -11.08 -17.79
CA GLN A 94 2.16 -10.77 -19.17
C GLN A 94 0.94 -10.35 -20.01
N ASP A 95 -0.19 -11.02 -19.79
CA ASP A 95 -1.44 -10.78 -20.53
C ASP A 95 -2.46 -9.98 -19.72
N LEU A 96 -1.99 -9.05 -18.86
CA LEU A 96 -2.88 -8.17 -18.09
C LEU A 96 -3.70 -7.30 -19.06
N PRO A 97 -5.04 -7.39 -19.08
CA PRO A 97 -5.84 -6.56 -19.96
C PRO A 97 -5.66 -5.07 -19.63
N PRO A 98 -5.72 -4.20 -20.66
CA PRO A 98 -5.62 -2.76 -20.45
C PRO A 98 -6.81 -2.27 -19.63
N HIS A 99 -6.57 -1.28 -18.79
CA HIS A 99 -7.63 -0.61 -18.03
C HIS A 99 -8.18 0.54 -18.85
N ARG A 100 -9.40 0.37 -19.39
CA ARG A 100 -10.05 1.32 -20.30
C ARG A 100 -11.52 1.54 -19.91
N PRO A 101 -11.82 2.06 -18.71
CA PRO A 101 -13.18 2.48 -18.37
C PRO A 101 -13.68 3.58 -19.32
N PRO A 102 -14.98 3.87 -19.37
CA PRO A 102 -15.52 4.97 -20.18
C PRO A 102 -14.88 6.34 -19.87
N SER A 103 -14.40 6.53 -18.64
CA SER A 103 -13.66 7.73 -18.21
C SER A 103 -12.22 7.77 -18.72
N PHE A 104 -11.67 6.69 -19.28
CA PHE A 104 -10.31 6.66 -19.81
C PHE A 104 -10.21 7.48 -21.09
N ASN A 105 -9.33 8.48 -21.08
CA ASN A 105 -9.06 9.34 -22.24
C ASN A 105 -10.34 9.77 -22.99
N GLU A 106 -11.36 10.24 -22.24
CA GLU A 106 -12.70 10.55 -22.74
C GLU A 106 -12.67 11.34 -24.05
N ALA A 107 -13.48 10.95 -25.04
CA ALA A 107 -13.57 11.67 -26.31
C ALA A 107 -14.25 13.04 -26.16
N ASP A 108 -15.28 13.12 -25.34
CA ASP A 108 -15.97 14.35 -24.98
C ASP A 108 -15.71 14.66 -23.51
N THR A 109 -15.08 15.81 -23.25
CA THR A 109 -14.81 16.33 -21.91
C THR A 109 -15.49 17.69 -21.70
N SER A 110 -16.47 18.06 -22.53
CA SER A 110 -17.13 19.37 -22.49
C SER A 110 -17.92 19.63 -21.20
N ASP A 111 -18.31 18.56 -20.49
CA ASP A 111 -18.98 18.60 -19.18
C ASP A 111 -18.00 18.78 -18.00
N LYS A 112 -16.68 18.65 -18.24
CA LYS A 112 -15.64 18.70 -17.20
C LYS A 112 -15.13 20.13 -16.95
N PRO A 113 -14.51 20.39 -15.77
CA PRO A 113 -13.79 21.63 -15.52
C PRO A 113 -12.72 21.91 -16.59
N ILE A 114 -12.40 23.19 -16.79
CA ILE A 114 -11.42 23.68 -17.80
C ILE A 114 -10.06 22.98 -17.70
N SER A 115 -9.63 22.59 -16.50
CA SER A 115 -8.38 21.85 -16.31
C SER A 115 -8.35 20.49 -17.03
N ILE A 116 -9.51 19.89 -17.30
CA ILE A 116 -9.67 18.61 -17.99
C ILE A 116 -10.11 18.84 -19.43
N SER A 117 -11.13 19.68 -19.62
CA SER A 117 -11.70 19.94 -20.96
C SER A 117 -10.73 20.67 -21.90
N GLY A 118 -9.81 21.46 -21.33
CA GLY A 118 -8.73 22.13 -22.07
C GLY A 118 -7.46 21.29 -22.26
N SER A 119 -7.36 20.11 -21.66
CA SER A 119 -6.19 19.23 -21.82
C SER A 119 -6.28 18.44 -23.12
N PRO A 120 -5.18 18.19 -23.85
CA PRO A 120 -5.22 17.33 -25.03
C PRO A 120 -5.52 15.87 -24.65
N PRO A 121 -6.03 15.04 -25.57
CA PRO A 121 -6.10 13.59 -25.38
C PRO A 121 -4.71 13.00 -25.10
N LEU A 122 -4.66 11.94 -24.31
CA LEU A 122 -3.43 11.18 -24.07
C LEU A 122 -2.92 10.60 -25.40
N THR A 123 -1.61 10.70 -25.60
CA THR A 123 -0.87 10.06 -26.70
C THR A 123 -0.69 8.56 -26.44
N GLU A 124 -0.38 7.79 -27.49
CA GLU A 124 -0.10 6.35 -27.35
C GLU A 124 1.07 6.07 -26.39
N ASP A 125 2.10 6.94 -26.37
CA ASP A 125 3.25 6.80 -25.46
C ASP A 125 2.84 7.04 -23.99
N GLU A 126 1.98 8.02 -23.73
CA GLU A 126 1.44 8.28 -22.39
C GLU A 126 0.55 7.12 -21.92
N ILE A 127 -0.30 6.60 -22.82
CA ILE A 127 -1.15 5.43 -22.55
C ILE A 127 -0.28 4.21 -22.21
N ALA A 128 0.79 3.96 -22.97
CA ALA A 128 1.72 2.87 -22.69
C ALA A 128 2.46 3.05 -21.36
N ALA A 129 2.82 4.28 -20.99
CA ALA A 129 3.46 4.59 -19.71
C ALA A 129 2.51 4.34 -18.52
N ILE A 130 1.23 4.70 -18.66
CA ILE A 130 0.17 4.43 -17.68
C ILE A 130 -0.03 2.92 -17.52
N ASP A 131 -0.14 2.18 -18.62
CA ASP A 131 -0.31 0.71 -18.57
C ASP A 131 0.88 0.03 -17.88
N ASN A 132 2.10 0.45 -18.20
CA ASN A 132 3.30 -0.05 -17.54
C ASN A 132 3.32 0.29 -16.04
N THR A 133 2.92 1.52 -15.67
CA THR A 133 2.82 1.94 -14.27
C THR A 133 1.81 1.08 -13.52
N ARG A 134 0.60 0.91 -14.07
CA ARG A 134 -0.44 0.04 -13.51
C ARG A 134 0.05 -1.40 -13.33
N LYS A 135 0.66 -2.00 -14.36
CA LYS A 135 1.22 -3.36 -14.27
C LYS A 135 2.22 -3.46 -13.12
N ARG A 136 3.16 -2.52 -13.04
CA ARG A 136 4.19 -2.51 -11.99
C ARG A 136 3.60 -2.31 -10.59
N GLN A 137 2.58 -1.46 -10.44
CA GLN A 137 1.87 -1.31 -9.17
C GLN A 137 1.20 -2.61 -8.74
N ILE A 138 0.45 -3.27 -9.64
CA ILE A 138 -0.20 -4.55 -9.33
C ILE A 138 0.85 -5.61 -8.94
N LEU A 139 1.97 -5.68 -9.66
CA LEU A 139 3.06 -6.60 -9.32
C LEU A 139 3.65 -6.32 -7.92
N THR A 140 3.77 -5.06 -7.50
CA THR A 140 4.17 -4.76 -6.10
C THR A 140 3.11 -5.16 -5.08
N LEU A 141 1.82 -5.10 -5.44
CA LEU A 141 0.73 -5.53 -4.55
C LEU A 141 0.71 -7.04 -4.32
N ILE A 142 1.21 -7.86 -5.25
CA ILE A 142 1.31 -9.31 -5.06
C ILE A 142 2.19 -9.65 -3.85
N SER A 143 3.37 -9.01 -3.74
CA SER A 143 4.24 -9.19 -2.58
C SER A 143 3.63 -8.65 -1.28
N LEU A 144 2.82 -7.59 -1.36
CA LEU A 144 2.10 -7.03 -0.21
C LEU A 144 1.01 -7.99 0.28
N ASP A 145 0.26 -8.60 -0.64
CA ASP A 145 -0.76 -9.60 -0.34
C ASP A 145 -0.17 -10.80 0.40
N ARG A 146 0.98 -11.32 -0.07
CA ARG A 146 1.72 -12.37 0.65
C ARG A 146 2.12 -11.93 2.06
N ALA A 147 2.66 -10.72 2.19
CA ALA A 147 3.06 -10.18 3.50
C ALA A 147 1.88 -10.04 4.47
N ILE A 148 0.71 -9.64 3.99
CA ILE A 148 -0.53 -9.60 4.78
C ILE A 148 -0.93 -11.02 5.19
N GLY A 149 -0.88 -11.98 4.26
CA GLY A 149 -1.13 -13.39 4.55
C GLY A 149 -0.23 -13.95 5.65
N ASP A 150 1.08 -13.67 5.58
CA ASP A 150 2.04 -14.09 6.61
C ASP A 150 1.76 -13.47 7.98
N ILE A 151 1.33 -12.20 8.03
CA ILE A 151 0.93 -11.52 9.27
C ILE A 151 -0.34 -12.15 9.86
N ILE A 152 -1.33 -12.45 9.02
CA ILE A 152 -2.57 -13.14 9.43
C ILE A 152 -2.23 -14.53 9.98
N ASN A 153 -1.41 -15.30 9.27
CA ASN A 153 -0.97 -16.62 9.71
C ASN A 153 -0.23 -16.54 11.05
N LYS A 154 0.61 -15.52 11.26
CA LYS A 154 1.30 -15.31 12.54
C LYS A 154 0.30 -15.08 13.69
N LEU A 155 -0.77 -14.31 13.49
CA LEU A 155 -1.82 -14.14 14.48
C LEU A 155 -2.58 -15.44 14.78
N GLU A 156 -2.79 -16.29 13.78
CA GLU A 156 -3.39 -17.62 13.97
C GLU A 156 -2.46 -18.53 14.76
N GLU A 157 -1.18 -18.57 14.43
CA GLU A 157 -0.15 -19.35 15.12
C GLU A 157 0.00 -18.99 16.60
N THR A 158 -0.06 -17.70 16.93
CA THR A 158 0.05 -17.22 18.31
C THR A 158 -1.27 -17.30 19.08
N GLY A 159 -2.38 -17.65 18.42
CA GLY A 159 -3.71 -17.71 19.03
C GLY A 159 -4.37 -16.33 19.25
N GLU A 160 -3.82 -15.26 18.69
CA GLU A 160 -4.30 -13.89 18.87
C GLU A 160 -5.34 -13.45 17.82
N MET A 161 -5.59 -14.25 16.79
CA MET A 161 -6.42 -13.87 15.63
C MET A 161 -7.85 -13.44 15.98
N ASP A 162 -8.52 -14.13 16.91
CA ASP A 162 -9.90 -13.78 17.27
C ASP A 162 -9.99 -12.67 18.33
N ASN A 163 -8.88 -12.38 19.00
CA ASN A 163 -8.74 -11.30 19.97
C ASN A 163 -8.16 -10.01 19.35
N THR A 164 -7.90 -10.01 18.03
CA THR A 164 -7.30 -8.87 17.32
C THR A 164 -8.32 -8.23 16.38
N VAL A 165 -8.48 -6.91 16.47
CA VAL A 165 -9.19 -6.13 15.46
C VAL A 165 -8.24 -5.88 14.28
N LEU A 166 -8.58 -6.40 13.11
CA LEU A 166 -7.85 -6.12 11.88
C LEU A 166 -8.56 -5.03 11.10
N VAL A 167 -7.82 -4.00 10.70
CA VAL A 167 -8.29 -2.92 9.83
C VAL A 167 -7.40 -2.87 8.60
N PHE A 168 -8.00 -2.98 7.42
CA PHE A 168 -7.34 -2.79 6.13
C PHE A 168 -7.88 -1.52 5.48
N ILE A 169 -6.99 -0.61 5.10
CA ILE A 169 -7.34 0.66 4.45
C ILE A 169 -6.18 1.14 3.57
N SER A 170 -6.50 1.87 2.49
CA SER A 170 -5.51 2.63 1.70
C SER A 170 -5.54 4.13 2.05
N ASP A 171 -4.41 4.83 1.91
CA ASP A 171 -4.33 6.29 2.14
C ASP A 171 -5.13 7.08 1.10
N ASN A 172 -5.05 6.67 -0.17
CA ASN A 172 -5.81 7.19 -1.29
C ASN A 172 -5.78 6.18 -2.46
N GLY A 173 -6.53 6.46 -3.53
CA GLY A 173 -6.41 5.80 -4.84
C GLY A 173 -5.52 6.57 -5.82
N LEU A 174 -5.43 6.10 -7.06
CA LEU A 174 -4.64 6.72 -8.14
C LEU A 174 -5.38 6.50 -9.47
N HIS A 175 -5.37 7.51 -10.34
CA HIS A 175 -5.84 7.36 -11.72
C HIS A 175 -4.89 6.50 -12.56
N TRP A 176 -5.47 5.69 -13.43
CA TRP A 176 -4.82 4.95 -14.52
C TRP A 176 -5.36 5.39 -15.88
N GLY A 177 -5.43 6.71 -16.09
CA GLY A 177 -5.84 7.35 -17.35
C GLY A 177 -7.28 7.86 -17.36
N GLU A 178 -8.07 7.59 -16.33
CA GLU A 178 -9.38 8.19 -16.12
C GLU A 178 -9.28 9.71 -16.11
N HIS A 179 -10.19 10.36 -16.84
CA HIS A 179 -10.22 11.81 -17.01
C HIS A 179 -8.90 12.40 -17.53
N ARG A 180 -8.09 11.58 -18.22
CA ARG A 180 -6.72 11.89 -18.70
C ARG A 180 -5.73 12.13 -17.56
N PHE A 181 -5.99 11.62 -16.37
CA PHE A 181 -5.12 11.72 -15.21
C PHE A 181 -4.30 10.46 -14.96
N ASP A 182 -3.11 10.66 -14.40
CA ASP A 182 -2.25 9.64 -13.80
C ASP A 182 -1.84 10.03 -12.35
N VAL A 183 -2.61 10.95 -11.77
CA VAL A 183 -2.33 11.58 -10.47
C VAL A 183 -3.27 11.08 -9.36
N LYS A 184 -2.96 11.48 -8.14
CA LYS A 184 -3.86 11.41 -6.98
C LYS A 184 -4.33 12.82 -6.60
N SER A 185 -5.02 12.95 -5.45
CA SER A 185 -5.47 14.24 -4.92
C SER A 185 -6.52 14.94 -5.79
N THR A 186 -7.45 14.17 -6.34
CA THR A 186 -8.62 14.69 -7.06
C THR A 186 -9.90 14.33 -6.30
N ALA A 187 -11.04 14.91 -6.68
CA ALA A 187 -12.33 14.58 -6.07
C ALA A 187 -13.05 13.41 -6.77
N TYR A 188 -12.37 12.71 -7.68
CA TYR A 188 -12.94 11.58 -8.42
C TYR A 188 -12.80 10.26 -7.64
N GLU A 189 -13.77 9.37 -7.85
CA GLU A 189 -13.92 8.07 -7.18
C GLU A 189 -12.62 7.25 -7.17
N GLU A 190 -11.89 7.23 -8.28
CA GLU A 190 -10.64 6.50 -8.46
C GLU A 190 -9.55 6.91 -7.45
N THR A 191 -9.65 8.11 -6.88
CA THR A 191 -8.67 8.62 -5.90
C THR A 191 -9.20 8.73 -4.48
N VAL A 192 -10.52 8.84 -4.28
CA VAL A 192 -11.13 9.01 -2.96
C VAL A 192 -11.76 7.73 -2.40
N ARG A 193 -12.23 6.83 -3.28
CA ARG A 193 -12.81 5.55 -2.88
C ARG A 193 -11.71 4.53 -2.68
N VAL A 194 -11.36 4.28 -1.42
CA VAL A 194 -10.33 3.33 -1.02
C VAL A 194 -10.95 2.03 -0.51
N PRO A 195 -10.23 0.89 -0.61
CA PRO A 195 -10.65 -0.31 0.09
C PRO A 195 -10.67 -0.03 1.60
N PHE A 196 -11.72 -0.50 2.27
CA PHE A 196 -11.87 -0.45 3.72
C PHE A 196 -12.51 -1.74 4.21
N ALA A 197 -11.81 -2.46 5.07
CA ALA A 197 -12.32 -3.70 5.67
C ALA A 197 -11.93 -3.77 7.14
N ILE A 198 -12.85 -4.29 7.96
CA ILE A 198 -12.61 -4.57 9.37
C ILE A 198 -12.97 -6.02 9.64
N ARG A 199 -12.12 -6.74 10.38
CA ARG A 199 -12.41 -8.07 10.93
C ARG A 199 -12.30 -8.03 12.45
N TYR A 200 -13.37 -8.42 13.13
CA TYR A 200 -13.36 -8.73 14.56
C TYR A 200 -14.53 -9.68 14.92
N PRO A 201 -14.32 -11.00 14.87
CA PRO A 201 -15.39 -12.00 15.02
C PRO A 201 -16.23 -11.89 16.30
N PRO A 202 -15.66 -11.52 17.48
CA PRO A 202 -16.46 -11.40 18.71
C PRO A 202 -17.63 -10.41 18.63
N LEU A 203 -17.53 -9.38 17.78
CA LEU A 203 -18.61 -8.41 17.56
C LEU A 203 -19.32 -8.58 16.21
N ILE A 204 -18.59 -9.03 15.18
CA ILE A 204 -19.09 -9.18 13.82
C ILE A 204 -18.71 -10.58 13.30
N PRO A 205 -19.53 -11.61 13.61
CA PRO A 205 -19.19 -13.00 13.28
C PRO A 205 -19.51 -13.37 11.82
N THR A 206 -20.32 -12.58 11.12
CA THR A 206 -20.73 -12.85 9.74
C THR A 206 -20.21 -11.76 8.81
N PRO A 207 -19.44 -12.10 7.76
CA PRO A 207 -18.98 -11.13 6.77
C PRO A 207 -20.16 -10.46 6.05
N TYR A 208 -20.09 -9.15 5.86
CA TYR A 208 -21.04 -8.38 5.06
C TYR A 208 -20.33 -7.19 4.39
N VAL A 209 -20.98 -6.60 3.39
CA VAL A 209 -20.55 -5.37 2.73
C VAL A 209 -21.59 -4.29 3.04
N GLU A 210 -21.11 -3.08 3.36
CA GLU A 210 -21.95 -1.91 3.62
C GLU A 210 -21.71 -0.88 2.52
N ASP A 211 -22.64 -0.81 1.56
CA ASP A 211 -22.57 0.12 0.41
C ASP A 211 -23.18 1.52 0.72
N ARG A 212 -23.10 1.96 1.98
CA ARG A 212 -23.71 3.23 2.41
C ARG A 212 -23.05 4.47 1.79
#